data_AF-A0A378BC59-F1
#
_entry.id   AF-A0A378BC59-F1
#
_cell.length_a   1.000
_cell.length_b   1.000
_cell.length_c   1.000
_cell.angle_alpha   90.00
_cell.angle_beta   90.00
_cell.angle_gamma   90.00
#
_symmetry.space_group_name_H-M   'P 1'
#
loop_
_entity.id
_entity.type
_entity.pdbx_description
1 polymer ?
#
loop_
_entity_poly.entity_id
_entity_poly.type
_entity_poly.pdbx_seq_one_letter_code
_entity_poly.pdbx_strand_id
1 'polypeptide(L)' 'MTRRLVVIGNGMAATRLVQRLVERDPARFAITVVRRRAAPGL' A
#
# COMPACT_ATOMS: atom_id res chain seq x y z
N MET A 1 -8.50 -1.72 17.78
CA MET A 1 -9.15 -0.97 16.68
C MET A 1 -8.18 -0.89 15.50
N THR A 2 -8.51 -1.54 14.39
CA THR A 2 -7.66 -1.54 13.19
C THR A 2 -7.77 -0.19 12.47
N ARG A 3 -6.64 0.44 12.15
CA ARG A 3 -6.60 1.74 11.47
C ARG A 3 -6.65 1.54 9.95
N ARG A 4 -7.38 2.39 9.22
CA ARG A 4 -7.35 2.35 7.76
C ARG A 4 -6.15 3.14 7.24
N LEU A 5 -5.40 2.57 6.31
CA LEU A 5 -4.25 3.20 5.67
C LEU A 5 -4.39 3.10 4.15
N VAL A 6 -4.32 4.23 3.45
CA VAL A 6 -4.30 4.29 1.99
C VAL A 6 -2.89 4.66 1.54
N VAL A 7 -2.31 3.85 0.66
CA VAL A 7 -0.99 4.08 0.06
C VAL A 7 -1.18 4.42 -1.42
N ILE A 8 -0.68 5.57 -1.85
CA ILE A 8 -0.71 6.00 -3.25
C ILE A 8 0.61 5.66 -3.92
N GLY A 9 0.53 4.91 -5.03
CA GLY A 9 1.67 4.31 -5.71
C GLY A 9 1.86 2.84 -5.31
N ASN A 10 2.26 2.01 -6.27
CA ASN A 10 2.52 0.58 -6.08
C ASN A 10 3.96 0.18 -6.46
N GLY A 11 4.87 1.17 -6.47
CA GLY A 11 6.29 0.93 -6.72
C GLY A 11 7.00 0.36 -5.49
N MET A 12 8.32 0.21 -5.57
CA MET A 12 9.12 -0.44 -4.52
C MET A 12 8.98 0.21 -3.14
N ALA A 13 8.84 1.54 -3.07
CA ALA A 13 8.67 2.23 -1.80
C ALA A 13 7.37 1.82 -1.08
N ALA A 14 6.25 1.79 -1.83
CA ALA A 14 4.96 1.38 -1.31
C ALA A 14 4.98 -0.09 -0.88
N THR A 15 5.50 -0.98 -1.70
CA THR A 15 5.58 -2.42 -1.38
C THR A 15 6.43 -2.66 -0.13
N ARG A 16 7.61 -2.03 -0.03
CA ARG A 16 8.48 -2.16 1.15
C ARG A 16 7.83 -1.61 2.41
N LEU A 17 7.12 -0.48 2.32
CA LEU A 17 6.35 0.06 3.43
C LEU A 17 5.31 -0.96 3.92
N VAL A 18 4.52 -1.52 3.00
CA VAL A 18 3.48 -2.50 3.36
C VAL A 18 4.11 -3.75 3.98
N GLN A 19 5.18 -4.29 3.40
CA GLN A 19 5.89 -5.43 3.97
C GLN A 19 6.34 -5.16 5.41
N ARG A 20 7.00 -4.03 5.67
CA ARG A 20 7.46 -3.68 7.02
C ARG A 20 6.32 -3.47 8.02
N LEU A 21 5.17 -2.96 7.57
CA LEU A 21 4.00 -2.79 8.43
C LEU A 21 3.37 -4.15 8.78
N VAL A 22 3.24 -5.05 7.80
CA VAL A 22 2.70 -6.40 7.99
C VAL A 22 3.61 -7.27 8.83
N GLU A 23 4.92 -7.24 8.60
CA GLU A 23 5.93 -7.96 9.40
C GLU A 23 5.92 -7.50 10.86
N ARG A 24 5.72 -6.20 11.10
CA ARG A 24 5.76 -5.63 12.44
C ARG A 24 4.48 -5.88 13.23
N ASP A 25 3.32 -5.68 12.60
CA ASP A 25 2.00 -5.92 13.21
C ASP A 25 0.92 -5.97 12.11
N PRO A 26 0.51 -7.19 11.69
CA PRO A 26 -0.45 -7.35 10.60
C PRO A 26 -1.87 -6.90 10.97
N ALA A 27 -2.21 -6.79 12.26
CA ALA A 27 -3.55 -6.41 12.71
C ALA A 27 -3.70 -4.88 12.88
N ARG A 28 -2.59 -4.13 12.86
CA ARG A 28 -2.58 -2.68 13.08
C ARG A 28 -3.32 -1.91 12.01
N PHE A 29 -3.18 -2.31 10.75
CA PHE A 29 -3.71 -1.56 9.61
C PHE A 29 -4.51 -2.43 8.64
N ALA A 30 -5.65 -1.92 8.20
CA ALA A 30 -6.31 -2.34 6.97
C ALA A 30 -5.77 -1.48 5.83
N ILE A 31 -4.92 -2.06 4.99
CA ILE A 31 -4.13 -1.33 3.98
C ILE A 31 -4.78 -1.45 2.61
N THR A 32 -4.94 -0.32 1.92
CA THR A 32 -5.32 -0.27 0.49
C THR A 32 -4.21 0.41 -0.31
N VAL A 33 -3.73 -0.24 -1.36
CA VAL A 33 -2.72 0.31 -2.28
C VAL A 33 -3.38 0.73 -3.58
N VAL A 34 -3.21 2.00 -3.95
CA VAL A 34 -3.77 2.59 -5.17
C VAL A 34 -2.66 2.79 -6.18
N ARG A 35 -2.80 2.23 -7.38
CA ARG A 35 -1.87 2.47 -8.49
C ARG A 35 -2.50 3.40 -9.51
N ARG A 36 -1.68 4.26 -10.12
CA ARG A 36 -2.07 4.96 -11.34
C ARG A 36 -2.12 3.94 -12.48
N ARG A 37 -3.24 3.89 -13.19
CA ARG A 37 -3.34 3.19 -14.47
C ARG A 37 -2.63 4.03 -15.53
N ALA A 38 -1.81 3.40 -16.38
CA ALA A 38 -1.28 4.09 -17.54
C ALA A 38 -2.45 4.52 -18.44
N ALA A 39 -2.41 5.75 -18.95
CA ALA A 39 -3.38 6.17 -19.95
C ALA A 39 -3.27 5.23 -21.17
N PRO A 40 -4.38 4.73 -21.73
CA PRO A 40 -4.31 3.95 -22.95
C PRO A 40 -3.78 4.81 -24.10
N GLY A 41 -2.77 4.30 -24.83
CA GLY A 41 -2.32 4.86 -26.11
C GLY A 41 -1.10 5.81 -26.08
N LEU A 42 -0.05 5.51 -25.31
CA LEU A 42 1.29 6.05 -25.59
C LEU A 42 1.99 5.19 -26.64
#